data_AF-A0AAJ2X0J2-F1
#
_entry.id   AF-A0AAJ2X0J2-F1
#
_cell.length_a   1.000
_cell.length_b   1.000
_cell.length_c   1.000
_cell.angle_alpha   90.00
_cell.angle_beta   90.00
_cell.angle_gamma   90.00
#
_symmetry.space_group_name_H-M   'P 1'
#
loop_
_entity.id
_entity.type
_entity.pdbx_description
1 polymer ?
#
loop_
_entity_poly.entity_id
_entity_poly.type
_entity_poly.pdbx_seq_one_letter_code
_entity_poly.pdbx_strand_id
1 'polypeptide(L)'
;MTNSNLLMMAVLAVLTTACAEKNLPVQYSQFSLSPLSVNRQDAENVRIDFKVPLESLYYVAGANYEVVNGSLSVRIIRCSIHEQCKAMVDLLPGLPPSVGKVVIPFSGNRVRITHSDGIQSFDI
;
A
#
# COMPACT_ATOMS: atom_id res chain seq x y z
N MET A 1 -69.36 22.86 -18.44
CA MET A 1 -68.56 23.17 -17.24
C MET A 1 -68.36 21.87 -16.47
N THR A 2 -67.18 21.28 -16.55
CA THR A 2 -66.65 20.30 -15.59
C THR A 2 -65.14 20.23 -15.83
N ASN A 3 -64.40 20.85 -14.91
CA ASN A 3 -62.95 20.80 -14.82
C ASN A 3 -62.51 19.40 -14.38
N SER A 4 -61.39 18.89 -14.88
CA SER A 4 -60.45 18.13 -14.03
C SER A 4 -59.10 17.96 -14.71
N ASN A 5 -58.13 18.76 -14.29
CA ASN A 5 -56.69 18.48 -14.42
C ASN A 5 -56.37 17.12 -13.78
N LEU A 6 -55.59 16.27 -14.45
CA LEU A 6 -54.88 15.19 -13.76
C LEU A 6 -53.44 15.07 -14.29
N LEU A 7 -52.56 15.80 -13.60
CA LEU A 7 -51.22 15.43 -13.15
C LEU A 7 -50.40 14.42 -13.98
N MET A 8 -49.43 15.00 -14.66
CA MET A 8 -48.10 14.47 -15.00
C MET A 8 -47.46 13.74 -13.80
N MET A 9 -47.09 12.47 -13.96
CA MET A 9 -46.16 11.77 -13.06
C MET A 9 -45.03 11.18 -13.90
N ALA A 10 -43.94 11.95 -14.02
CA ALA A 10 -42.67 11.47 -14.51
C ALA A 10 -41.94 10.76 -13.37
N VAL A 11 -41.82 9.43 -13.46
CA VAL A 11 -41.02 8.63 -12.54
C VAL A 11 -39.55 8.82 -12.91
N LEU A 12 -38.83 9.69 -12.18
CA LEU A 12 -37.38 9.74 -12.22
C LEU A 12 -36.82 8.52 -11.47
N ALA A 13 -36.45 7.49 -12.23
CA ALA A 13 -35.60 6.42 -11.70
C ALA A 13 -34.19 7.01 -11.48
N VAL A 14 -33.90 7.44 -10.26
CA VAL A 14 -32.54 7.77 -9.82
C VAL A 14 -31.77 6.45 -9.76
N LEU A 15 -31.02 6.17 -10.83
CA LEU A 15 -30.02 5.11 -10.85
C LEU A 15 -28.94 5.50 -9.83
N THR A 16 -29.00 4.96 -8.62
CA THR A 16 -27.89 4.99 -7.69
C THR A 16 -26.82 4.06 -8.25
N THR A 17 -25.90 4.61 -9.04
CA THR A 17 -24.61 3.97 -9.27
C THR A 17 -23.91 3.94 -7.93
N ALA A 18 -24.08 2.84 -7.19
CA ALA A 18 -23.23 2.53 -6.06
C ALA A 18 -21.80 2.57 -6.59
N CYS A 19 -21.03 3.56 -6.13
CA CYS A 19 -19.60 3.56 -6.32
C CYS A 19 -19.11 2.22 -5.76
N ALA A 20 -18.72 1.30 -6.64
CA ALA A 20 -17.89 0.19 -6.23
C ALA A 20 -16.55 0.83 -5.83
N GLU A 21 -16.47 1.25 -4.57
CA GLU A 21 -15.23 1.66 -3.94
C GLU A 21 -14.32 0.44 -3.99
N LYS A 22 -13.52 0.34 -5.05
CA LYS A 22 -12.32 -0.48 -5.00
C LYS A 22 -11.52 0.10 -3.85
N ASN A 23 -11.56 -0.56 -2.70
CA ASN A 23 -10.70 -0.31 -1.56
C ASN A 23 -9.26 -0.46 -2.04
N LEU A 24 -8.70 0.62 -2.58
CA LEU A 24 -7.29 0.69 -2.92
C LEU A 24 -6.53 0.57 -1.60
N PRO A 25 -5.50 -0.29 -1.52
CA PRO A 25 -4.69 -0.41 -0.32
C PRO A 25 -4.20 0.98 0.09
N VAL A 26 -4.47 1.37 1.33
CA VAL A 26 -3.92 2.59 1.90
C VAL A 26 -2.41 2.43 1.94
N GLN A 27 -1.67 3.39 1.37
CA GLN A 27 -0.22 3.30 1.24
C GLN A 27 0.46 4.37 2.06
N TYR A 28 1.66 4.06 2.54
CA TYR A 28 2.56 5.06 3.11
C TYR A 28 3.09 5.99 2.03
N SER A 29 3.25 7.27 2.36
CA SER A 29 4.01 8.21 1.54
C SER A 29 5.51 7.95 1.70
N GLN A 30 6.33 8.53 0.82
CA GLN A 30 7.78 8.48 0.97
C GLN A 30 8.24 9.10 2.29
N PHE A 31 7.65 10.23 2.68
CA PHE A 31 8.01 10.93 3.91
C PHE A 31 7.72 10.09 5.17
N SER A 32 6.59 9.36 5.20
CA SER A 32 6.23 8.53 6.36
C SER A 32 7.26 7.45 6.66
N LEU A 33 7.88 6.86 5.64
CA LEU A 33 8.86 5.79 5.79
C LEU A 33 10.31 6.30 5.95
N SER A 34 10.52 7.61 5.90
CA SER A 34 11.85 8.21 5.96
C SER A 34 12.43 8.22 7.39
N PRO A 35 13.73 7.94 7.58
CA PRO A 35 14.70 7.55 6.56
C PRO A 35 14.43 6.13 6.03
N LEU A 36 14.49 5.96 4.71
CA LEU A 36 14.38 4.68 4.02
C LEU A 36 15.67 4.43 3.24
N SER A 37 16.19 3.21 3.32
CA SER A 37 17.37 2.78 2.57
C SER A 37 17.23 1.35 2.05
N VAL A 38 17.90 1.07 0.95
CA VAL A 38 17.94 -0.24 0.31
C VAL A 38 19.40 -0.62 0.15
N ASN A 39 19.78 -1.80 0.64
CA ASN A 39 21.16 -2.28 0.61
C ASN A 39 21.19 -3.78 0.26
N ARG A 40 22.27 -4.22 -0.37
CA ARG A 40 22.59 -5.65 -0.44
C ARG A 40 22.83 -6.19 0.96
N GLN A 41 22.14 -7.28 1.29
CA GLN A 41 22.49 -8.05 2.49
C GLN A 41 23.56 -9.09 2.16
N ASP A 42 23.41 -9.75 1.01
CA ASP A 42 24.35 -10.71 0.44
C ASP A 42 24.12 -10.80 -1.08
N ALA A 43 24.67 -11.83 -1.73
CA ALA A 43 24.57 -12.03 -3.18
C ALA A 43 23.13 -12.31 -3.67
N GLU A 44 22.27 -12.83 -2.80
CA GLU A 44 20.93 -13.30 -3.15
C GLU A 44 19.82 -12.50 -2.47
N ASN A 45 20.16 -11.63 -1.51
CA ASN A 45 19.19 -10.92 -0.68
C ASN A 45 19.41 -9.40 -0.67
N VAL A 46 18.29 -8.68 -0.62
CA VAL A 46 18.21 -7.24 -0.42
C VAL A 46 17.56 -6.95 0.92
N ARG A 47 18.15 -6.03 1.68
CA ARG A 47 17.56 -5.48 2.90
C ARG A 47 17.03 -4.09 2.64
N ILE A 48 15.80 -3.85 3.10
CA ILE A 48 15.17 -2.53 3.11
C ILE A 48 15.00 -2.13 4.56
N ASP A 49 15.67 -1.05 4.97
CA ASP A 49 15.55 -0.45 6.30
C ASP A 49 14.71 0.82 6.19
N PHE A 50 13.72 1.02 7.07
CA PHE A 50 12.85 2.19 7.06
C PHE A 50 12.35 2.57 8.46
N LYS A 51 11.82 3.79 8.60
CA LYS A 51 11.11 4.21 9.81
C LYS A 51 9.69 3.65 9.81
N VAL A 52 9.28 3.04 10.92
CA VAL A 52 7.88 2.66 11.17
C VAL A 52 7.14 3.88 11.75
N PRO A 53 6.09 4.39 11.07
CA PRO A 53 5.27 5.47 11.60
C PRO A 53 4.50 5.01 12.85
N LEU A 54 4.38 5.90 13.84
CA LEU A 54 3.47 5.69 14.96
C LEU A 54 2.06 6.10 14.53
N GLU A 55 1.14 5.15 14.52
CA GLU A 55 -0.24 5.33 14.08
C GLU A 55 -1.19 4.65 15.06
N SER A 56 -2.38 5.21 15.24
CA SER A 56 -3.40 4.66 16.14
C SER A 56 -4.35 3.69 15.45
N LEU A 57 -4.56 3.85 14.13
CA LEU A 57 -5.54 3.08 13.36
C LEU A 57 -4.89 2.10 12.38
N TYR A 58 -3.57 2.17 12.22
CA TYR A 58 -2.83 1.38 11.26
C TYR A 58 -1.54 0.82 11.85
N TYR A 59 -1.02 -0.24 11.24
CA TYR A 59 0.26 -0.83 11.57
C TYR A 59 0.98 -1.30 10.31
N VAL A 60 2.31 -1.46 10.39
CA VAL A 60 3.11 -2.04 9.31
C VAL A 60 3.02 -3.56 9.39
N ALA A 61 2.36 -4.20 8.42
CA ALA A 61 2.22 -5.65 8.40
C ALA A 61 3.44 -6.38 7.78
N GLY A 62 4.32 -5.66 7.08
CA GLY A 62 5.43 -6.22 6.32
C GLY A 62 5.48 -5.63 4.92
N ALA A 63 5.96 -6.41 3.94
CA ALA A 63 6.00 -6.01 2.55
C ALA A 63 5.45 -7.07 1.59
N ASN A 64 4.84 -6.60 0.49
CA ASN A 64 4.62 -7.40 -0.70
C ASN A 64 5.67 -7.05 -1.73
N TYR A 65 6.09 -8.03 -2.51
CA TYR A 65 7.07 -7.82 -3.56
C TYR A 65 6.83 -8.72 -4.77
N GLU A 66 7.31 -8.26 -5.91
CA GLU A 66 7.30 -8.99 -7.17
C GLU A 66 8.48 -8.52 -8.03
N VAL A 67 8.91 -9.33 -9.00
CA VAL A 67 9.92 -8.92 -9.96
C VAL A 67 9.23 -8.54 -11.26
N VAL A 68 9.37 -7.27 -11.66
CA VAL A 68 8.77 -6.72 -12.88
C VAL A 68 9.88 -6.14 -13.74
N ASN A 69 10.03 -6.65 -14.96
CA ASN A 69 11.05 -6.21 -15.92
C ASN A 69 12.47 -6.19 -15.30
N GLY A 70 12.81 -7.22 -14.52
CA GLY A 70 14.12 -7.37 -13.87
C GLY A 70 14.36 -6.45 -12.67
N SER A 71 13.39 -5.63 -12.27
CA SER A 71 13.44 -4.83 -11.05
C SER A 71 12.57 -5.43 -9.95
N LEU A 72 13.03 -5.35 -8.70
CA LEU A 72 12.24 -5.72 -7.54
C LEU A 72 11.23 -4.60 -7.23
N SER A 73 9.95 -4.83 -7.46
CA SER A 73 8.86 -3.95 -7.05
C SER A 73 8.43 -4.32 -5.63
N VAL A 74 8.43 -3.34 -4.72
CA VAL A 74 8.11 -3.55 -3.31
C VAL A 74 7.02 -2.58 -2.86
N ARG A 75 6.14 -3.05 -1.98
CA ARG A 75 5.12 -2.25 -1.31
C ARG A 75 5.14 -2.59 0.18
N ILE A 76 5.42 -1.59 1.02
CA ILE A 76 5.24 -1.70 2.47
C ILE A 76 3.75 -1.62 2.79
N ILE A 77 3.21 -2.59 3.52
CA ILE A 77 1.78 -2.72 3.79
C ILE A 77 1.41 -1.90 5.02
N ARG A 78 0.63 -0.84 4.82
CA ARG A 78 -0.10 -0.13 5.89
C ARG A 78 -1.44 -0.84 6.10
N CYS A 79 -1.55 -1.57 7.20
CA CYS A 79 -2.74 -2.36 7.50
C CYS A 79 -3.63 -1.68 8.53
N SER A 80 -4.94 -1.70 8.33
CA SER A 80 -5.91 -1.27 9.34
C SER A 80 -5.91 -2.23 10.53
N ILE A 81 -6.02 -1.73 11.76
CA ILE A 81 -6.17 -2.57 12.96
C ILE A 81 -7.48 -3.39 12.97
N HIS A 82 -8.44 -3.03 12.12
CA HIS A 82 -9.71 -3.75 11.96
C HIS A 82 -9.66 -4.83 10.89
N GLU A 83 -8.52 -4.99 10.22
CA GLU A 83 -8.30 -5.95 9.14
C GLU A 83 -7.19 -6.93 9.51
N GLN A 84 -7.18 -8.09 8.85
CA GLN A 84 -6.06 -9.03 8.92
C GLN A 84 -5.29 -8.96 7.61
N CYS A 85 -4.27 -8.11 7.54
CA CYS A 85 -3.39 -8.08 6.38
C CYS A 85 -2.31 -9.14 6.49
N LYS A 86 -2.08 -9.87 5.41
CA LYS A 86 -0.96 -10.79 5.27
C LYS A 86 0.07 -10.20 4.31
N ALA A 87 1.30 -10.03 4.79
CA ALA A 87 2.44 -9.69 3.94
C ALA A 87 3.06 -10.94 3.33
N MET A 88 3.76 -10.77 2.21
CA MET A 88 4.60 -11.83 1.64
C MET A 88 5.89 -12.01 2.42
N VAL A 89 6.43 -10.91 2.98
CA VAL A 89 7.56 -10.93 3.90
C VAL A 89 7.25 -10.09 5.13
N ASP A 90 7.52 -10.67 6.29
CA ASP A 90 7.31 -10.01 7.58
C ASP A 90 8.49 -9.10 7.93
N LEU A 91 8.27 -8.22 8.90
CA LEU A 91 9.35 -7.46 9.52
C LEU A 91 10.33 -8.40 10.23
N LEU A 92 11.63 -8.08 10.20
CA LEU A 92 12.61 -8.78 11.03
C LEU A 92 12.24 -8.64 12.51
N PRO A 93 12.27 -9.74 13.29
CA PRO A 93 11.91 -9.72 14.70
C PRO A 93 12.97 -9.03 15.57
N GLY A 94 12.57 -8.61 16.78
CA GLY A 94 13.48 -8.07 17.79
C GLY A 94 13.94 -6.62 17.54
N LEU A 95 13.29 -5.90 16.63
CA LEU A 95 13.58 -4.49 16.34
C LEU A 95 12.83 -3.54 17.29
N PRO A 96 13.36 -2.34 17.56
CA PRO A 96 12.60 -1.27 18.19
C PRO A 96 11.32 -0.94 17.38
N PRO A 97 10.20 -0.54 18.02
CA PRO A 97 8.93 -0.29 17.33
C PRO A 97 8.96 0.76 16.23
N SER A 98 9.95 1.66 16.24
CA SER A 98 10.13 2.72 15.25
C SER A 98 10.97 2.30 14.04
N VAL A 99 11.47 1.06 14.01
CA VAL A 99 12.40 0.57 12.99
C VAL A 99 11.78 -0.61 12.26
N GLY A 100 11.65 -0.49 10.95
CA GLY A 100 11.21 -1.56 10.06
C GLY A 100 12.39 -2.07 9.25
N LYS A 101 12.51 -3.40 9.17
CA LYS A 101 13.45 -4.05 8.24
C LYS A 101 12.78 -5.24 7.60
N VAL A 102 12.93 -5.36 6.28
CA VAL A 102 12.54 -6.55 5.53
C VAL A 102 13.72 -7.06 4.71
N VAL A 103 13.79 -8.38 4.53
CA VAL A 103 14.82 -9.04 3.74
C VAL A 103 14.13 -9.82 2.63
N ILE A 104 14.43 -9.48 1.38
CA ILE A 104 13.76 -10.03 0.21
C ILE A 104 14.78 -10.76 -0.66
N PRO A 105 14.53 -12.03 -1.03
CA PRO A 105 15.34 -12.74 -2.02
C PRO A 105 15.26 -12.03 -3.37
N PHE A 106 16.39 -11.47 -3.81
CA PHE A 106 16.53 -10.80 -5.09
C PHE A 106 18.02 -10.61 -5.44
N SER A 107 18.45 -11.14 -6.59
CA SER A 107 19.83 -11.04 -7.09
C SER A 107 20.03 -9.91 -8.11
N GLY A 108 18.97 -9.24 -8.56
CA GLY A 108 19.08 -8.08 -9.46
C GLY A 108 19.58 -6.81 -8.78
N ASN A 109 19.70 -5.72 -9.54
CA ASN A 109 20.38 -4.50 -9.11
C ASN A 109 19.46 -3.27 -8.97
N ARG A 110 18.15 -3.42 -9.20
CA ARG A 110 17.20 -2.30 -9.15
C ARG A 110 15.98 -2.62 -8.30
N VAL A 111 15.69 -1.74 -7.36
CA VAL A 111 14.55 -1.84 -6.44
C VAL A 111 13.66 -0.62 -6.60
N ARG A 112 12.35 -0.83 -6.65
CA ARG A 112 11.32 0.20 -6.78
C ARG A 112 10.32 0.04 -5.65
N ILE A 113 10.21 1.03 -4.78
CA ILE A 113 9.27 1.03 -3.67
C ILE A 113 8.08 1.91 -4.05
N THR A 114 6.88 1.34 -4.02
CA THR A 114 5.64 2.05 -4.34
C THR A 114 5.07 2.68 -3.07
N HIS A 115 4.80 3.98 -3.17
CA HIS A 115 4.22 4.81 -2.13
C HIS A 115 2.89 5.43 -2.61
N SER A 116 2.13 6.02 -1.70
CA SER A 116 0.91 6.78 -2.05
C SER A 116 1.20 8.02 -2.91
N ASP A 117 2.41 8.58 -2.81
CA ASP A 117 2.85 9.81 -3.47
C ASP A 117 3.83 9.57 -4.64
N GLY A 118 4.07 8.30 -5.01
CA GLY A 118 4.91 7.97 -6.17
C GLY A 118 5.73 6.69 -6.00
N ILE A 119 6.78 6.57 -6.80
CA ILE A 119 7.70 5.43 -6.77
C ILE A 119 9.11 5.92 -6.46
N GLN A 120 9.71 5.41 -5.40
CA GLN A 120 11.11 5.64 -5.06
C GLN A 120 11.97 4.52 -5.64
N SER A 121 13.03 4.85 -6.37
CA SER A 121 13.89 3.85 -7.04
C SER A 121 15.31 3.87 -6.49
N PHE A 122 15.92 2.69 -6.39
CA PHE A 122 17.26 2.47 -5.87
C PHE A 122 18.03 1.53 -6.80
N ASP A 123 19.29 1.87 -7.08
CA ASP A 123 20.25 1.00 -7.74
C ASP A 123 21.24 0.47 -6.69
N ILE A 124 21.46 -0.85 -6.65
CA ILE A 124 22.20 -1.58 -5.60
C ILE A 124 23.09 -2.71 -6.13
#